data_AF-M4V803-F1
#
_entry.id   AF-M4V803-F1
#
_cell.length_a   1.000
_cell.length_b   1.000
_cell.length_c   1.000
_cell.angle_alpha   90.00
_cell.angle_beta   90.00
_cell.angle_gamma   90.00
#
_symmetry.space_group_name_H-M   'P 1'
#
loop_
_entity.id
_entity.type
_entity.pdbx_description
1 polymer ?
#
loop_
_entity_poly.entity_id
_entity_poly.type
_entity_poly.pdbx_seq_one_letter_code
_entity_poly.pdbx_strand_id
1 'polypeptide(L)'
;MKEIKFGLCTGCLERAEIDRDEFLQRLNDQLLADEDLKDIPPEGISWSIETYSCLRFCPEGRISVVAPRAEDPQQGRLGMSRSIQFADVYDCLVRDIKSHTKTLNDSKTKAEK
;
A
#
# COMPACT_ATOMS: atom_id res chain seq x y z
N MET A 1 -7.13 17.22 6.18
CA MET A 1 -7.20 15.84 5.63
C MET A 1 -5.92 15.12 5.99
N LYS A 2 -6.02 13.91 6.53
CA LYS A 2 -4.85 13.06 6.82
C LYS A 2 -4.66 12.13 5.63
N GLU A 3 -3.54 12.22 4.93
CA GLU A 3 -3.23 11.29 3.84
C GLU A 3 -2.47 10.09 4.39
N ILE A 4 -2.87 8.88 3.99
CA ILE A 4 -2.14 7.64 4.27
C ILE A 4 -1.49 7.19 2.97
N LYS A 5 -0.16 7.12 2.98
CA LYS A 5 0.60 6.75 1.80
C LYS A 5 1.04 5.31 1.86
N PHE A 6 0.54 4.49 0.95
CA PHE A 6 1.03 3.13 0.75
C PHE A 6 2.23 3.17 -0.20
N GLY A 7 3.07 2.15 -0.12
CA GLY A 7 4.37 2.15 -0.74
C GLY A 7 4.63 0.92 -1.57
N LEU A 8 5.38 1.07 -2.66
CA LEU A 8 6.12 -0.02 -3.29
C LEU A 8 7.62 0.11 -3.04
N CYS A 9 8.31 -1.01 -2.99
CA CYS A 9 9.75 -0.99 -2.87
C CYS A 9 10.44 -0.64 -4.20
N THR A 10 11.21 0.47 -4.25
CA THR A 10 11.98 0.85 -5.45
C THR A 10 12.93 -0.26 -5.89
N GLY A 11 13.68 -0.84 -4.94
CA GLY A 11 14.64 -1.90 -5.24
C GLY A 11 14.00 -3.17 -5.81
N CYS A 12 12.70 -3.40 -5.56
CA CYS A 12 11.98 -4.54 -6.12
C CYS A 12 11.54 -4.25 -7.55
N LEU A 13 11.12 -3.02 -7.82
CA LEU A 13 10.78 -2.55 -9.16
C LEU A 13 12.00 -2.57 -10.08
N GLU A 14 13.14 -2.07 -9.59
CA GLU A 14 14.42 -2.08 -10.33
C GLU A 14 14.87 -3.51 -10.66
N ARG A 15 14.82 -4.43 -9.68
CA ARG A 15 15.18 -5.84 -9.92
C ARG A 15 14.21 -6.57 -10.86
N ALA A 16 12.96 -6.14 -10.89
CA ALA A 16 11.94 -6.71 -11.76
C ALA A 16 11.94 -6.08 -13.17
N GLU A 17 12.83 -5.12 -13.43
CA GLU A 17 12.90 -4.35 -14.68
C GLU A 17 11.56 -3.65 -15.01
N ILE A 18 10.84 -3.22 -13.97
CA ILE A 18 9.57 -2.51 -14.09
C ILE A 18 9.81 -1.00 -14.12
N ASP A 19 9.20 -0.31 -15.09
CA ASP A 19 9.15 1.16 -15.07
C ASP A 19 8.38 1.65 -13.85
N ARG A 20 9.10 2.29 -12.93
CA ARG A 20 8.56 2.74 -11.64
C ARG A 20 7.38 3.69 -11.82
N ASP A 21 7.51 4.67 -12.70
CA ASP A 21 6.57 5.79 -12.79
C ASP A 21 5.29 5.33 -13.50
N GLU A 22 5.42 4.56 -14.57
CA GLU A 22 4.27 3.94 -15.26
C GLU A 22 3.51 2.99 -14.33
N PHE A 23 4.22 2.15 -13.57
CA PHE A 23 3.61 1.17 -12.70
C PHE A 23 2.91 1.82 -11.51
N LEU A 24 3.52 2.84 -10.89
CA LEU A 24 2.89 3.63 -9.83
C LEU A 24 1.65 4.37 -10.32
N GLN A 25 1.72 4.98 -11.51
CA GLN A 25 0.59 5.68 -12.09
C GLN A 25 -0.58 4.72 -12.30
N ARG A 26 -0.31 3.56 -12.92
CA ARG A 26 -1.33 2.54 -13.14
C ARG A 26 -1.96 2.03 -11.85
N LEU A 27 -1.18 1.89 -10.77
CA LEU A 27 -1.71 1.49 -9.47
C LEU A 27 -2.60 2.57 -8.85
N ASN A 28 -2.19 3.85 -8.92
CA ASN A 28 -3.01 4.95 -8.40
C ASN A 28 -4.32 5.09 -9.20
N ASP A 29 -4.26 4.99 -10.52
CA ASP A 29 -5.44 5.04 -11.39
C ASP A 29 -6.42 3.90 -11.06
N GLN A 30 -5.90 2.68 -10.90
CA GLN A 30 -6.73 1.53 -10.52
C GLN A 30 -7.33 1.71 -9.12
N LEU A 31 -6.55 2.22 -8.16
CA LEU A 31 -7.01 2.48 -6.79
C LEU A 31 -8.17 3.48 -6.75
N LEU A 32 -8.07 4.54 -7.56
CA LEU A 32 -9.12 5.58 -7.67
C LEU A 32 -10.37 5.07 -8.39
N ALA A 33 -10.20 4.14 -9.34
CA ALA A 33 -11.29 3.53 -10.09
C ALA A 33 -12.04 2.44 -9.30
N ASP A 34 -11.41 1.84 -8.30
CA ASP A 34 -11.94 0.72 -7.53
C ASP A 34 -13.05 1.16 -6.57
N GLU A 35 -14.30 0.80 -6.90
CA GLU A 35 -15.48 1.20 -6.13
C GLU A 35 -15.53 0.55 -4.74
N ASP A 36 -15.00 -0.67 -4.59
CA ASP A 36 -14.94 -1.36 -3.31
C ASP A 36 -14.04 -0.62 -2.30
N LEU A 37 -13.19 0.27 -2.79
CA LEU A 37 -12.26 1.06 -1.99
C LEU A 37 -12.82 2.46 -1.65
N LYS A 38 -13.88 2.93 -2.30
CA LYS A 38 -14.41 4.29 -2.09
C LYS A 38 -14.94 4.55 -0.68
N ASP A 39 -15.56 3.54 -0.05
CA ASP A 39 -16.16 3.65 1.29
C ASP A 39 -15.25 3.16 2.43
N ILE A 40 -14.06 2.67 2.09
CA ILE A 40 -13.11 2.16 3.07
C ILE A 40 -12.36 3.29 3.82
N PRO A 41 -12.02 4.48 3.27
CA PRO A 41 -11.29 5.49 4.05
C PRO A 41 -12.20 6.09 5.12
N PRO A 42 -11.73 6.27 6.36
CA PRO A 42 -12.44 7.08 7.34
C PRO A 42 -12.64 8.51 6.81
N GLU A 43 -13.71 9.18 7.23
CA GLU A 43 -14.00 10.56 6.81
C GLU A 43 -12.79 11.48 7.05
N GLY A 44 -12.38 12.20 6.00
CA GLY A 44 -11.22 13.09 6.03
C GLY A 44 -9.85 12.42 5.85
N ILE A 45 -9.82 11.14 5.46
CA ILE A 45 -8.62 10.39 5.08
C ILE A 45 -8.60 10.09 3.59
N SER A 46 -7.45 10.35 2.94
CA SER A 46 -7.19 9.95 1.54
C SER A 46 -6.05 8.92 1.49
N TRP A 47 -6.00 8.14 0.41
CA TRP A 47 -4.88 7.24 0.15
C TRP A 47 -4.15 7.63 -1.12
N SER A 48 -2.85 7.36 -1.12
CA SER A 48 -2.01 7.46 -2.30
C SER A 48 -0.95 6.36 -2.28
N ILE A 49 -0.39 6.05 -3.44
CA ILE A 49 0.67 5.06 -3.59
C ILE A 49 1.94 5.76 -4.04
N GLU A 50 3.03 5.55 -3.32
CA GLU A 50 4.36 6.07 -3.63
C GLU A 50 5.40 4.95 -3.61
N THR A 51 6.67 5.29 -3.80
CA THR A 51 7.77 4.34 -3.65
C THR A 51 8.65 4.63 -2.46
N TYR A 52 9.16 3.58 -1.83
CA TYR A 52 10.07 3.62 -0.70
C TYR A 52 11.38 2.93 -1.05
N SER A 53 12.49 3.48 -0.56
CA SER A 53 13.80 2.84 -0.68
C SER A 53 13.89 1.64 0.27
N CYS A 54 14.10 0.45 -0.29
CA CYS A 54 14.35 -0.76 0.46
C CYS A 54 15.44 -1.59 -0.21
N LEU A 55 16.62 -1.56 0.38
CA LEU A 55 17.81 -2.21 -0.16
C LEU A 55 17.93 -3.68 0.27
N ARG A 56 17.17 -4.14 1.27
CA ARG A 56 17.38 -5.47 1.90
C ARG A 56 16.29 -6.52 1.68
N PHE A 57 15.11 -6.18 1.15
CA PHE A 57 13.93 -7.06 1.18
C PHE A 57 13.21 -7.20 -0.18
N CYS A 58 13.94 -7.52 -1.24
CA CYS A 58 13.37 -7.78 -2.57
C CYS A 58 13.71 -9.18 -3.07
N PRO A 59 12.92 -10.20 -2.69
CA PRO A 59 13.08 -11.52 -3.25
C PRO A 59 12.77 -11.51 -4.75
N GLU A 60 13.45 -12.39 -5.48
CA GLU A 60 13.25 -12.50 -6.93
C GLU A 60 11.80 -12.87 -7.28
N GLY A 61 11.28 -12.23 -8.32
CA GLY A 61 9.94 -12.49 -8.81
C GLY A 61 8.81 -11.93 -7.94
N ARG A 62 9.06 -11.04 -6.97
CA ARG A 62 8.02 -10.41 -6.14
C ARG A 62 8.29 -8.94 -5.87
N ILE A 63 7.23 -8.19 -5.56
CA ILE A 63 7.29 -6.80 -5.15
C ILE A 63 6.88 -6.69 -3.68
N SER A 64 7.73 -6.00 -2.92
CA SER A 64 7.44 -5.66 -1.54
C SER A 64 6.54 -4.41 -1.50
N VAL A 65 5.47 -4.51 -0.74
CA VAL A 65 4.48 -3.44 -0.52
C VAL A 65 4.65 -2.94 0.91
N VAL A 66 4.72 -1.62 1.10
CA VAL A 66 4.87 -0.98 2.39
C VAL A 66 3.53 -0.36 2.77
N ALA A 67 2.93 -0.84 3.85
CA ALA A 67 1.77 -0.20 4.45
C ALA A 67 2.23 0.57 5.69
N PRO A 68 2.07 1.90 5.77
CA PRO A 68 2.43 2.65 6.97
C PRO A 68 1.63 2.13 8.16
N ARG A 69 2.07 2.35 9.40
CA ARG A 69 1.19 2.17 10.56
C ARG A 69 0.45 3.47 10.85
N ALA A 70 -0.78 3.31 11.32
CA ALA A 70 -1.69 4.42 11.63
C ALA A 70 -1.09 5.43 12.62
N GLU A 71 -0.30 4.90 13.55
CA GLU A 71 0.28 5.58 14.71
C GLU A 71 1.73 6.04 14.45
N ASP A 72 2.45 5.36 13.56
CA ASP A 72 3.83 5.72 13.18
C ASP A 72 4.13 5.29 11.73
N PRO A 73 4.14 6.22 10.75
CA PRO A 73 4.44 5.89 9.36
C PRO A 73 5.87 5.40 9.14
N GLN A 74 6.81 5.61 10.08
CA GLN A 74 8.16 5.06 10.00
C GLN A 74 8.24 3.57 10.36
N GLN A 75 7.21 3.01 11.00
CA GLN A 75 7.14 1.59 11.38
C GLN A 75 6.21 0.76 10.47
N GLY A 76 6.21 1.07 9.17
CA GLY A 76 5.38 0.40 8.18
C GLY A 76 5.46 -1.14 8.24
N ARG A 77 4.33 -1.80 8.01
CA ARG A 77 4.25 -3.24 7.78
C ARG A 77 4.65 -3.52 6.34
N LEU A 78 5.48 -4.54 6.15
CA LEU A 78 5.83 -5.07 4.83
C LEU A 78 4.86 -6.17 4.44
N GLY A 79 4.11 -5.94 3.37
CA GLY A 79 3.41 -6.94 2.57
C GLY A 79 4.29 -7.41 1.41
N MET A 80 3.92 -8.53 0.81
CA MET A 80 4.64 -9.05 -0.35
C MET A 80 3.64 -9.64 -1.34
N SER A 81 3.79 -9.23 -2.61
CA SER A 81 3.01 -9.78 -3.70
C SER A 81 3.35 -11.25 -3.94
N ARG A 82 2.45 -11.97 -4.63
CA ARG A 82 2.70 -13.36 -5.02
C ARG A 82 3.70 -13.44 -6.18
N SER A 83 3.63 -12.48 -7.10
CA SER A 83 4.53 -12.33 -8.24
C SER A 83 4.78 -10.85 -8.58
N ILE A 84 5.58 -10.57 -9.60
CA ILE A 84 5.77 -9.21 -10.15
C ILE A 84 4.60 -8.72 -11.01
N GLN A 85 3.62 -9.57 -11.32
CA GLN A 85 2.49 -9.18 -12.15
C GLN A 85 1.63 -8.13 -11.46
N PHE A 86 1.16 -7.15 -12.24
CA PHE A 86 0.35 -6.03 -11.75
C PHE A 86 -0.81 -6.47 -10.84
N ALA A 87 -1.58 -7.48 -11.27
CA ALA A 87 -2.72 -7.98 -10.51
C ALA A 87 -2.32 -8.50 -9.11
N ASP A 88 -1.22 -9.26 -9.02
CA ASP A 88 -0.73 -9.78 -7.73
C ASP A 88 -0.19 -8.68 -6.81
N VAL A 89 0.41 -7.63 -7.38
CA VAL A 89 0.86 -6.46 -6.61
C VAL A 89 -0.32 -5.65 -6.12
N TYR A 90 -1.30 -5.40 -6.99
CA TYR A 90 -2.52 -4.68 -6.65
C TYR A 90 -3.34 -5.42 -5.59
N ASP A 91 -3.56 -6.73 -5.73
CA ASP A 91 -4.24 -7.55 -4.72
C ASP A 91 -3.55 -7.49 -3.35
N CYS A 92 -2.21 -7.50 -3.34
CA CYS A 92 -1.45 -7.35 -2.10
C CYS A 92 -1.69 -5.99 -1.45
N LEU A 93 -1.65 -4.92 -2.25
CA LEU A 93 -1.90 -3.56 -1.80
C LEU A 93 -3.30 -3.41 -1.22
N VAL A 94 -4.34 -3.83 -1.94
CA VAL A 94 -5.74 -3.76 -1.51
C VAL A 94 -5.95 -4.51 -0.19
N ARG A 95 -5.34 -5.68 -0.04
CA ARG A 95 -5.40 -6.45 1.20
C ARG A 95 -4.78 -5.67 2.37
N ASP A 96 -3.63 -5.03 2.16
CA ASP A 96 -2.98 -4.25 3.20
C ASP A 96 -3.75 -2.96 3.54
N ILE A 97 -4.34 -2.29 2.55
CA ILE A 97 -5.26 -1.15 2.76
C ILE A 97 -6.44 -1.59 3.63
N LYS A 98 -7.14 -2.65 3.25
CA LYS A 98 -8.28 -3.20 4.00
C LYS A 98 -7.90 -3.56 5.44
N SER A 99 -6.75 -4.22 5.62
CA SER A 99 -6.23 -4.57 6.94
C SER A 99 -5.87 -3.35 7.78
N HIS A 100 -5.29 -2.32 7.17
CA HIS A 100 -4.89 -1.10 7.84
C HIS A 100 -6.11 -0.30 8.31
N THR A 101 -7.09 -0.11 7.42
CA THR A 101 -8.36 0.56 7.74
C THR A 101 -9.10 -0.14 8.86
N LYS A 102 -9.19 -1.48 8.83
CA LYS A 102 -9.80 -2.24 9.92
C LYS A 102 -9.15 -1.92 11.26
N THR A 103 -7.81 -1.89 11.29
CA THR A 103 -7.04 -1.57 12.49
C THR A 103 -7.30 -0.15 12.98
N LEU A 104 -7.39 0.83 12.08
CA LEU A 104 -7.76 2.22 12.40
C LEU A 104 -9.14 2.32 13.08
N ASN A 105 -10.14 1.64 12.52
CA ASN A 105 -11.51 1.65 13.04
C ASN A 105 -11.61 0.95 14.40
N ASP A 106 -10.93 -0.20 14.56
CA ASP A 106 -10.84 -0.91 15.85
C ASP A 106 -10.16 -0.04 16.93
N SER A 107 -9.07 0.65 16.60
CA SER A 107 -8.36 1.54 17.52
C SER A 107 -9.20 2.76 17.93
N LYS A 108 -9.96 3.35 16.99
CA LYS A 108 -10.89 4.45 17.31
C LYS A 108 -11.97 4.01 18.30
N THR A 109 -12.54 2.83 18.09
CA THR A 109 -13.58 2.26 18.96
C THR A 109 -13.08 1.99 20.40
N LYS A 110 -11.78 1.72 20.56
CA LYS A 110 -11.16 1.56 21.89
C LYS A 110 -10.83 2.86 22.60
N ALA A 111 -10.56 3.95 21.86
CA ALA A 111 -10.26 5.25 22.44
C ALA A 111 -11.52 5.97 22.96
N GLU A 112 -12.70 5.58 22.50
CA GLU A 112 -14.00 6.16 22.89
C GLU A 112 -14.73 5.37 24.00
N LYS A 113 -14.10 4.34 24.59
CA LYS A 113 -14.62 3.55 25.73
C LYS A 113 -13.79 3.77 26.99
#